data_AF-D8PT24-F1
#
_entry.id   AF-D8PT24-F1
#
_cell.length_a   1.000
_cell.length_b   1.000
_cell.length_c   1.000
_cell.angle_alpha   90.00
_cell.angle_beta   90.00
_cell.angle_gamma   90.00
#
_symmetry.space_group_name_H-M   'P 1'
#
loop_
_entity.id
_entity.type
_entity.pdbx_description
1 polymer ?
#
loop_
_entity_poly.entity_id
_entity_poly.type
_entity_poly.pdbx_seq_one_letter_code
_entity_poly.pdbx_strand_id
1 'polypeptide(L)'
;MFAKSVESRAAKRRREEAMAVDETVYEYDEVYDKMQAAKQRAKEAKEADAKERKPKYIEGLLTTAATRRLDHLRAEEKMMQREREREGDEFADKEAFVTQAYKDQMEEVRRAEEEERKREEELKKKGGSSTGMAHFYRKLLEESETDHSAAVAATQKRTIGPTMPQNLTITKPPEVTGAAADPVDAPKPASDVELAQRALQEGKHVELNDDNQIVDKRELLSAGLNLRGTNTRRLGQQSGGDKPKDGEHAPVHTAVGAAASRKEIEERRRREIQQQLREEEERRKKEMEEEERARMARMVAKRNTEQDVMSARERYLARKRQREEEAKREAEGAS
;
A
#
# COMPACT_ATOMS: atom_id res chain seq x y z
N MET A 1 -31.38 -43.83 14.32
CA MET A 1 -31.38 -43.68 15.79
C MET A 1 -29.94 -43.47 16.22
N PHE A 2 -29.60 -42.37 16.89
CA PHE A 2 -28.26 -42.21 17.46
C PHE A 2 -28.20 -42.91 18.82
N ALA A 3 -27.35 -43.92 18.94
CA ALA A 3 -27.14 -44.60 20.22
C ALA A 3 -26.51 -43.62 21.21
N LYS A 4 -27.19 -43.35 22.33
CA LYS A 4 -26.62 -42.56 23.43
C LYS A 4 -25.45 -43.35 24.03
N SER A 5 -24.22 -42.92 23.76
CA SER A 5 -23.02 -43.43 24.40
C SER A 5 -23.12 -43.15 25.91
N VAL A 6 -23.34 -44.20 26.69
CA VAL A 6 -23.41 -44.09 28.14
C VAL A 6 -21.99 -43.92 28.68
N GLU A 7 -21.59 -42.68 28.95
CA GLU A 7 -20.32 -42.37 29.61
C GLU A 7 -20.15 -43.19 30.89
N SER A 8 -18.98 -43.83 31.03
CA SER A 8 -18.71 -44.67 32.20
C SER A 8 -18.67 -43.84 33.49
N ARG A 9 -19.06 -44.43 34.62
CA ARG A 9 -19.07 -43.75 35.93
C ARG A 9 -17.69 -43.20 36.33
N ALA A 10 -16.61 -43.84 35.86
CA ALA A 10 -15.25 -43.37 36.04
C ALA A 10 -14.91 -42.15 35.15
N ALA A 11 -15.43 -42.09 33.92
CA ALA A 11 -15.25 -40.93 33.05
C ALA A 11 -15.97 -39.69 33.60
N LYS A 12 -17.19 -39.85 34.12
CA LYS A 12 -17.95 -38.74 34.73
C LYS A 12 -17.23 -38.15 35.94
N ARG A 13 -16.75 -38.99 36.87
CA ARG A 13 -15.96 -38.55 38.02
C ARG A 13 -14.72 -37.77 37.60
N ARG A 14 -13.93 -38.28 36.65
CA ARG A 14 -12.75 -37.56 36.14
C ARG A 14 -13.10 -36.22 35.49
N ARG A 15 -14.26 -36.12 34.82
CA ARG A 15 -14.74 -34.87 34.23
C ARG A 15 -15.17 -33.87 35.31
N GLU A 16 -15.89 -34.34 36.33
CA GLU A 16 -16.30 -33.55 37.50
C GLU A 16 -15.09 -33.08 38.33
N GLU A 17 -14.11 -33.96 38.56
CA GLU A 17 -12.81 -33.67 39.20
C GLU A 17 -12.03 -32.60 38.40
N ALA A 18 -11.98 -32.70 37.07
CA ALA A 18 -11.31 -31.72 36.22
C ALA A 18 -12.04 -30.36 36.21
N MET A 19 -13.37 -30.36 36.07
CA MET A 19 -14.21 -29.15 36.14
C MET A 19 -14.12 -28.45 37.51
N ALA A 20 -13.92 -29.20 38.60
CA ALA A 20 -13.75 -28.65 39.94
C ALA A 20 -12.35 -28.03 40.19
N VAL A 21 -11.35 -28.38 39.36
CA VAL A 21 -10.03 -27.73 39.36
C VAL A 21 -10.05 -26.47 38.49
N ASP A 22 -10.68 -26.54 37.32
CA ASP A 22 -10.85 -25.41 36.39
C ASP A 22 -12.10 -25.67 35.49
N GLU A 23 -13.07 -24.76 35.58
CA GLU A 23 -14.33 -24.84 34.83
C GLU A 23 -14.11 -24.73 33.30
N THR A 24 -13.01 -24.11 32.87
CA THR A 24 -12.70 -23.83 31.46
C THR A 24 -12.02 -24.99 30.73
N VAL A 25 -11.67 -26.09 31.43
CA VAL A 25 -10.93 -27.25 30.88
C VAL A 25 -11.55 -27.85 29.60
N TYR A 26 -12.86 -27.72 29.43
CA TYR A 26 -13.59 -28.25 28.27
C TYR A 26 -14.15 -27.16 27.32
N GLU A 27 -13.87 -25.87 27.55
CA GLU A 27 -14.37 -24.76 26.72
C GLU A 27 -13.60 -24.56 25.39
N TYR A 28 -12.72 -25.49 24.98
CA TYR A 28 -11.88 -25.35 23.78
C TYR A 28 -12.68 -25.00 22.51
N ASP A 29 -13.80 -25.69 22.29
CA ASP A 29 -14.66 -25.50 21.12
C ASP A 29 -15.30 -24.10 21.14
N GLU A 30 -15.82 -23.66 22.30
CA GLU A 30 -16.38 -22.31 22.45
C GLU A 30 -15.32 -21.21 22.22
N VAL A 31 -14.10 -21.39 22.71
CA VAL A 31 -12.99 -20.45 22.54
C VAL A 31 -12.56 -20.40 21.08
N TYR A 32 -12.49 -21.55 20.41
CA TYR A 32 -12.17 -21.65 18.99
C TYR A 32 -13.25 -20.97 18.13
N ASP A 33 -14.53 -21.24 18.36
CA ASP A 33 -15.65 -20.62 17.66
C ASP A 33 -15.68 -19.10 17.85
N LYS A 34 -15.47 -18.61 19.08
CA LYS A 34 -15.35 -17.16 19.37
C LYS A 34 -14.17 -16.53 18.60
N MET A 35 -13.03 -17.21 18.52
CA MET A 35 -11.89 -16.77 17.72
C MET A 35 -12.19 -16.77 16.21
N GLN A 36 -12.85 -17.80 15.67
CA GLN A 36 -13.19 -17.85 14.25
C GLN A 36 -14.23 -16.80 13.88
N ALA A 37 -15.25 -16.59 14.72
CA ALA A 37 -16.23 -15.52 14.54
C ALA A 37 -15.59 -14.12 14.57
N ALA A 38 -14.58 -13.90 15.44
CA ALA A 38 -13.81 -12.65 15.44
C ALA A 38 -13.02 -12.45 14.13
N LYS A 39 -12.36 -13.50 13.63
CA LYS A 39 -11.64 -13.48 12.34
C LYS A 39 -12.58 -13.24 11.15
N GLN A 40 -13.76 -13.85 11.15
CA GLN A 40 -14.78 -13.64 10.12
C GLN A 40 -15.25 -12.18 10.11
N ARG A 41 -15.58 -11.59 11.26
CA ARG A 41 -15.95 -10.16 11.36
C ARG A 41 -14.85 -9.22 10.89
N ALA A 42 -13.58 -9.51 11.23
CA ALA A 42 -12.44 -8.73 10.73
C ALA A 42 -12.33 -8.82 9.19
N LYS A 43 -12.56 -9.99 8.61
CA LYS A 43 -12.60 -10.19 7.16
C LYS A 43 -13.77 -9.45 6.49
N GLU A 44 -14.98 -9.53 7.06
CA GLU A 44 -16.16 -8.80 6.59
C GLU A 44 -15.94 -7.27 6.62
N ALA A 45 -15.30 -6.75 7.67
CA ALA A 45 -14.93 -5.34 7.75
C ALA A 45 -13.92 -4.94 6.67
N LYS A 46 -12.88 -5.76 6.42
CA LYS A 46 -11.92 -5.54 5.32
C LYS A 46 -12.58 -5.63 3.95
N GLU A 47 -13.59 -6.48 3.77
CA GLU A 47 -14.38 -6.57 2.53
C GLU A 47 -15.36 -5.40 2.34
N ALA A 48 -15.88 -4.81 3.42
CA ALA A 48 -16.69 -3.60 3.37
C ALA A 48 -15.85 -2.37 2.98
N ASP A 49 -14.72 -2.14 3.66
CA ASP A 49 -13.76 -1.08 3.33
C ASP A 49 -13.18 -1.27 1.91
N ALA A 50 -12.96 -2.50 1.44
CA ALA A 50 -12.57 -2.76 0.05
C ALA A 50 -13.64 -2.36 -0.99
N LYS A 51 -14.94 -2.37 -0.64
CA LYS A 51 -16.05 -1.91 -1.52
C LYS A 51 -16.19 -0.40 -1.51
N GLU A 52 -15.92 0.25 -0.38
CA GLU A 52 -15.98 1.72 -0.22
C GLU A 52 -14.74 2.44 -0.79
N ARG A 53 -13.60 1.74 -0.90
CA ARG A 53 -12.35 2.30 -1.40
C ARG A 53 -12.45 2.77 -2.85
N LYS A 54 -12.27 4.08 -3.01
CA LYS A 54 -12.13 4.76 -4.31
C LYS A 54 -10.97 4.18 -5.15
N PRO A 55 -11.05 4.23 -6.48
CA PRO A 55 -9.99 3.74 -7.37
C PRO A 55 -8.69 4.54 -7.19
N LYS A 56 -7.60 3.81 -6.91
CA LYS A 56 -6.28 4.28 -6.47
C LYS A 56 -5.67 5.46 -7.25
N TYR A 57 -6.00 5.61 -8.54
CA TYR A 57 -5.35 6.58 -9.43
C TYR A 57 -6.26 7.72 -9.92
N ILE A 58 -7.59 7.56 -9.88
CA ILE A 58 -8.50 8.58 -10.45
C ILE A 58 -8.44 9.87 -9.63
N GLU A 59 -8.46 9.76 -8.30
CA GLU A 59 -8.36 10.91 -7.41
C GLU A 59 -7.04 11.68 -7.62
N GLY A 60 -5.91 10.98 -7.76
CA GLY A 60 -4.61 11.58 -8.09
C GLY A 60 -4.56 12.27 -9.47
N LEU A 61 -5.24 11.73 -10.48
CA LEU A 61 -5.37 12.37 -11.79
C LEU A 61 -6.25 13.63 -11.73
N LEU A 62 -7.36 13.59 -10.97
CA LEU A 62 -8.26 14.73 -10.78
C LEU A 62 -7.57 15.85 -9.99
N THR A 63 -6.84 15.55 -8.91
CA THR A 63 -6.10 16.56 -8.15
C THR A 63 -4.97 17.17 -8.98
N THR A 64 -4.20 16.36 -9.72
CA THR A 64 -3.14 16.89 -10.61
C THR A 64 -3.73 17.69 -11.79
N ALA A 65 -4.95 17.40 -12.24
CA ALA A 65 -5.64 18.23 -13.23
C ALA A 65 -6.13 19.55 -12.63
N ALA A 66 -6.56 19.56 -11.36
CA ALA A 66 -6.95 20.76 -10.65
C ALA A 66 -5.75 21.68 -10.34
N THR A 67 -4.63 21.14 -9.85
CA THR A 67 -3.41 21.93 -9.59
C THR A 67 -2.90 22.59 -10.87
N ARG A 68 -2.82 21.86 -11.99
CA ARG A 68 -2.44 22.43 -13.29
C ARG A 68 -3.34 23.56 -13.76
N ARG A 69 -4.64 23.55 -13.43
CA ARG A 69 -5.56 24.65 -13.74
C ARG A 69 -5.24 25.87 -12.88
N LEU A 70 -5.04 25.70 -11.58
CA LEU A 70 -4.63 26.77 -10.68
C LEU A 70 -3.27 27.37 -11.10
N ASP A 71 -2.30 26.52 -11.45
CA ASP A 71 -0.98 26.94 -11.92
C ASP A 71 -1.05 27.72 -13.25
N HIS A 72 -1.98 27.36 -14.15
CA HIS A 72 -2.24 28.12 -15.37
C HIS A 72 -2.76 29.53 -15.05
N LEU A 73 -3.77 29.63 -14.17
CA LEU A 73 -4.36 30.92 -13.75
C LEU A 73 -3.31 31.81 -13.04
N ARG A 74 -2.48 31.22 -12.17
CA ARG A 74 -1.33 31.91 -11.53
C ARG A 74 -0.32 32.41 -12.56
N ALA A 75 -0.02 31.61 -13.58
CA ALA A 75 0.93 31.97 -14.63
C ALA A 75 0.39 33.12 -15.52
N GLU A 76 -0.91 33.10 -15.83
CA GLU A 76 -1.60 34.17 -16.55
C GLU A 76 -1.64 35.46 -15.72
N GLU A 77 -2.03 35.41 -14.44
CA GLU A 77 -2.03 36.59 -13.57
C GLU A 77 -0.64 37.22 -13.46
N LYS A 78 0.40 36.39 -13.24
CA LYS A 78 1.79 36.84 -13.16
C LYS A 78 2.33 37.37 -14.50
N MET A 79 1.83 36.86 -15.62
CA MET A 79 2.11 37.43 -16.96
C MET A 79 1.50 38.82 -17.08
N MET A 80 0.19 38.96 -16.81
CA MET A 80 -0.54 40.23 -16.88
C MET A 80 0.06 41.29 -15.94
N GLN A 81 0.46 40.91 -14.73
CA GLN A 81 1.14 41.82 -13.82
C GLN A 81 2.50 42.27 -14.39
N ARG A 82 3.29 41.35 -14.93
CA ARG A 82 4.59 41.68 -15.55
C ARG A 82 4.43 42.53 -16.81
N GLU A 83 3.32 42.42 -17.53
CA GLU A 83 3.00 43.29 -18.67
C GLU A 83 2.67 44.71 -18.19
N ARG A 84 1.82 44.87 -17.16
CA ARG A 84 1.57 46.18 -16.52
C ARG A 84 2.85 46.82 -15.95
N GLU A 85 3.73 46.03 -15.33
CA GLU A 85 5.03 46.51 -14.83
C GLU A 85 5.99 46.95 -15.97
N ARG A 86 5.81 46.45 -17.20
CA ARG A 86 6.57 46.88 -18.39
C ARG A 86 5.97 48.11 -19.06
N GLU A 87 4.64 48.18 -19.11
CA GLU A 87 3.89 49.36 -19.58
C GLU A 87 4.09 50.56 -18.63
N GLY A 88 4.32 50.31 -17.33
CA GLY A 88 4.73 51.31 -16.35
C GLY A 88 3.76 52.48 -16.29
N ASP A 89 4.27 53.69 -16.55
CA ASP A 89 3.48 54.92 -16.50
C ASP A 89 2.74 55.25 -17.82
N GLU A 90 2.92 54.47 -18.91
CA GLU A 90 2.33 54.75 -20.24
C GLU A 90 0.78 54.82 -20.24
N PHE A 91 0.15 54.27 -19.21
CA PHE A 91 -1.30 54.27 -19.02
C PHE A 91 -1.75 54.86 -17.66
N ALA A 92 -0.85 55.52 -16.92
CA ALA A 92 -1.17 56.12 -15.61
C ALA A 92 -2.25 57.22 -15.70
N ASP A 93 -2.31 57.94 -16.82
CA ASP A 93 -3.33 58.97 -17.10
C ASP A 93 -4.71 58.40 -17.50
N LYS A 94 -4.88 57.07 -17.56
CA LYS A 94 -6.13 56.42 -18.01
C LYS A 94 -6.83 55.69 -16.87
N GLU A 95 -8.15 55.71 -16.89
CA GLU A 95 -8.98 55.09 -15.86
C GLU A 95 -8.87 53.55 -15.89
N ALA A 96 -8.47 52.96 -14.76
CA ALA A 96 -8.30 51.52 -14.62
C ALA A 96 -9.59 50.82 -14.16
N PHE A 97 -10.27 50.13 -15.08
CA PHE A 97 -11.51 49.41 -14.78
C PHE A 97 -11.25 47.93 -14.45
N VAL A 98 -11.62 47.52 -13.23
CA VAL A 98 -11.50 46.13 -12.77
C VAL A 98 -12.90 45.53 -12.58
N THR A 99 -13.24 44.51 -13.36
CA THR A 99 -14.52 43.78 -13.27
C THR A 99 -14.61 42.99 -11.95
N GLN A 100 -15.83 42.74 -11.47
CA GLN A 100 -16.05 41.94 -10.25
C GLN A 100 -15.43 40.54 -10.39
N ALA A 101 -15.69 39.86 -11.52
CA ALA A 101 -15.14 38.54 -11.81
C ALA A 101 -13.60 38.47 -11.73
N TYR A 102 -12.88 39.53 -12.12
CA TYR A 102 -11.42 39.56 -11.98
C TYR A 102 -10.98 39.69 -10.51
N LYS A 103 -11.72 40.44 -9.68
CA LYS A 103 -11.47 40.52 -8.23
C LYS A 103 -11.73 39.17 -7.57
N ASP A 104 -12.84 38.53 -7.92
CA ASP A 104 -13.21 37.20 -7.42
C ASP A 104 -12.14 36.16 -7.81
N GLN A 105 -11.63 36.21 -9.04
CA GLN A 105 -10.54 35.34 -9.52
C GLN A 105 -9.22 35.59 -8.77
N MET A 106 -8.81 36.84 -8.55
CA MET A 106 -7.63 37.16 -7.73
C MET A 106 -7.78 36.66 -6.29
N GLU A 107 -8.98 36.80 -5.70
CA GLU A 107 -9.25 36.28 -4.36
C GLU A 107 -9.22 34.75 -4.32
N GLU A 108 -9.75 34.06 -5.33
CA GLU A 108 -9.69 32.59 -5.43
C GLU A 108 -8.23 32.10 -5.51
N VAL A 109 -7.42 32.68 -6.41
CA VAL A 109 -6.00 32.32 -6.57
C VAL A 109 -5.24 32.55 -5.26
N ARG A 110 -5.41 33.72 -4.63
CA ARG A 110 -4.75 34.06 -3.36
C ARG A 110 -5.17 33.12 -2.22
N ARG A 111 -6.45 32.78 -2.11
CA ARG A 111 -6.94 31.82 -1.09
C ARG A 111 -6.35 30.43 -1.33
N ALA A 112 -6.28 29.99 -2.58
CA ALA A 112 -5.67 28.71 -2.95
C ALA A 112 -4.15 28.67 -2.66
N GLU A 113 -3.41 29.74 -2.92
CA GLU A 113 -1.98 29.85 -2.53
C GLU A 113 -1.78 29.83 -1.02
N GLU A 114 -2.60 30.55 -0.25
CA GLU A 114 -2.52 30.52 1.22
C GLU A 114 -2.86 29.14 1.80
N GLU A 115 -3.78 28.40 1.18
CA GLU A 115 -4.12 27.03 1.58
C GLU A 115 -3.01 26.03 1.19
N GLU A 116 -2.48 26.08 -0.03
CA GLU A 116 -1.36 25.22 -0.44
C GLU A 116 -0.11 25.49 0.41
N ARG A 117 0.19 26.76 0.73
CA ARG A 117 1.30 27.10 1.64
C ARG A 117 1.10 26.51 3.03
N LYS A 118 -0.11 26.60 3.60
CA LYS A 118 -0.45 25.98 4.90
C LYS A 118 -0.32 24.45 4.85
N ARG A 119 -0.82 23.81 3.79
CA ARG A 119 -0.70 22.35 3.58
C ARG A 119 0.77 21.92 3.42
N GLU A 120 1.59 22.67 2.68
CA GLU A 120 3.01 22.38 2.52
C GLU A 120 3.77 22.57 3.84
N GLU A 121 3.49 23.62 4.60
CA GLU A 121 4.02 23.81 5.95
C GLU A 121 3.63 22.66 6.89
N GLU A 122 2.38 22.20 6.86
CA GLU A 122 1.94 21.04 7.64
C GLU A 122 2.65 19.76 7.23
N LEU A 123 2.83 19.52 5.93
CA LEU A 123 3.55 18.35 5.42
C LEU A 123 5.04 18.39 5.79
N LYS A 124 5.66 19.58 5.78
CA LYS A 124 7.02 19.80 6.29
C LYS A 124 7.11 19.58 7.80
N LYS A 125 6.13 20.06 8.59
CA LYS A 125 6.03 19.85 10.06
C LYS A 125 5.78 18.38 10.42
N LYS A 126 5.03 17.64 9.59
CA LYS A 126 4.80 16.18 9.66
C LYS A 126 5.95 15.38 9.03
N GLY A 127 7.09 16.00 8.74
CA GLY A 127 8.19 15.40 7.98
C GLY A 127 8.79 14.17 8.66
N GLY A 128 9.12 13.14 7.87
CA GLY A 128 9.86 11.98 8.37
C GLY A 128 9.53 10.64 7.70
N SER A 129 10.11 10.41 6.51
CA SER A 129 10.53 9.09 6.01
C SER A 129 9.70 7.84 6.41
N SER A 130 8.39 7.86 6.15
CA SER A 130 7.54 6.67 6.23
C SER A 130 7.61 5.79 4.97
N THR A 131 8.27 6.28 3.91
CA THR A 131 8.28 5.68 2.57
C THR A 131 9.40 4.64 2.39
N GLY A 132 9.38 3.56 3.18
CA GLY A 132 10.38 2.49 3.11
C GLY A 132 9.81 1.10 3.42
N MET A 133 10.54 0.05 3.01
CA MET A 133 10.13 -1.35 3.28
C MET A 133 9.95 -1.64 4.78
N ALA A 134 10.79 -1.03 5.64
CA ALA A 134 10.64 -1.13 7.09
C ALA A 134 9.27 -0.63 7.60
N HIS A 135 8.71 0.43 7.00
CA HIS A 135 7.37 0.90 7.33
C HIS A 135 6.29 -0.08 6.85
N PHE A 136 6.45 -0.67 5.66
CA PHE A 136 5.52 -1.69 5.17
C PHE A 136 5.50 -2.90 6.12
N TYR A 137 6.67 -3.41 6.51
CA TYR A 137 6.75 -4.52 7.47
C TYR A 137 6.20 -4.13 8.85
N ARG A 138 6.50 -2.93 9.36
CA ARG A 138 5.93 -2.44 10.61
C ARG A 138 4.40 -2.40 10.55
N LYS A 139 3.82 -1.82 9.49
CA LYS A 139 2.36 -1.76 9.30
C LYS A 139 1.73 -3.16 9.19
N LEU A 140 2.39 -4.09 8.49
CA LEU A 140 1.92 -5.48 8.38
C LEU A 140 1.91 -6.19 9.74
N LEU A 141 2.95 -5.95 10.56
CA LEU A 141 3.03 -6.48 11.92
C LEU A 141 1.96 -5.84 12.82
N GLU A 142 1.85 -4.51 12.83
CA GLU A 142 0.78 -3.77 13.53
C GLU A 142 -0.62 -4.29 13.16
N GLU A 143 -0.91 -4.49 11.87
CA GLU A 143 -2.18 -5.06 11.41
C GLU A 143 -2.39 -6.49 11.96
N SER A 144 -1.37 -7.34 11.91
CA SER A 144 -1.43 -8.70 12.45
C SER A 144 -1.61 -8.75 13.97
N GLU A 145 -1.01 -7.80 14.70
CA GLU A 145 -1.16 -7.64 16.15
C GLU A 145 -2.55 -7.12 16.52
N THR A 146 -3.14 -6.23 15.71
CA THR A 146 -4.54 -5.80 15.90
C THR A 146 -5.55 -6.93 15.65
N ASP A 147 -5.38 -7.71 14.56
CA ASP A 147 -6.23 -8.87 14.29
C ASP A 147 -6.09 -9.95 15.40
N HIS A 148 -4.88 -10.18 15.89
CA HIS A 148 -4.62 -11.15 16.97
C HIS A 148 -5.14 -10.68 18.34
N SER A 149 -4.90 -9.42 18.72
CA SER A 149 -5.39 -8.86 19.99
C SER A 149 -6.92 -8.77 20.04
N ALA A 150 -7.57 -8.44 18.92
CA ALA A 150 -9.03 -8.51 18.81
C ALA A 150 -9.56 -9.94 19.00
N ALA A 151 -8.89 -10.95 18.44
CA ALA A 151 -9.25 -12.35 18.61
C ALA A 151 -9.07 -12.82 20.08
N VAL A 152 -8.00 -12.40 20.76
CA VAL A 152 -7.75 -12.71 22.18
C VAL A 152 -8.72 -11.96 23.11
N ALA A 153 -9.04 -10.71 22.83
CA ALA A 153 -10.03 -9.93 23.59
C ALA A 153 -11.46 -10.50 23.45
N ALA A 154 -11.74 -11.21 22.36
CA ALA A 154 -13.00 -11.94 22.18
C ALA A 154 -13.11 -13.19 23.06
N THR A 155 -11.98 -13.84 23.40
CA THR A 155 -11.94 -15.07 24.19
C THR A 155 -11.74 -14.83 25.68
N GLN A 156 -11.01 -13.77 26.08
CA GLN A 156 -10.69 -13.43 27.48
C GLN A 156 -11.88 -13.08 28.39
N LYS A 157 -13.12 -13.03 27.88
CA LYS A 157 -14.31 -12.61 28.66
C LYS A 157 -14.80 -13.62 29.71
N ARG A 158 -14.08 -14.72 29.94
CA ARG A 158 -14.36 -15.75 30.95
C ARG A 158 -13.11 -16.24 31.68
N THR A 159 -12.36 -15.36 32.33
CA THR A 159 -11.37 -15.78 33.33
C THR A 159 -12.04 -16.01 34.68
N ILE A 160 -12.70 -17.17 34.84
CA ILE A 160 -13.19 -17.67 36.13
C ILE A 160 -12.20 -18.73 36.59
N GLY A 161 -11.17 -18.27 37.28
CA GLY A 161 -10.07 -19.09 37.80
C GLY A 161 -9.24 -18.26 38.77
N PRO A 162 -8.48 -18.89 39.68
CA PRO A 162 -7.68 -18.17 40.65
C PRO A 162 -6.70 -17.25 39.95
N THR A 163 -6.75 -15.95 40.27
CA THR A 163 -5.88 -14.94 39.68
C THR A 163 -4.43 -15.21 40.06
N MET A 164 -3.70 -15.90 39.18
CA MET A 164 -2.25 -16.00 39.27
C MET A 164 -1.68 -14.57 39.29
N PRO A 165 -0.77 -14.23 40.21
CA PRO A 165 -0.21 -12.89 40.30
C PRO A 165 0.47 -12.53 38.97
N GLN A 166 0.15 -11.35 38.43
CA GLN A 166 0.50 -10.91 37.07
C GLN A 166 2.00 -10.59 36.88
N ASN A 167 2.88 -11.16 37.69
CA ASN A 167 4.32 -10.90 37.75
C ASN A 167 5.11 -11.77 36.76
N LEU A 168 4.51 -12.06 35.60
CA LEU A 168 5.14 -12.74 34.46
C LEU A 168 5.04 -11.92 33.17
N THR A 169 4.77 -10.62 33.28
CA THR A 169 5.23 -9.66 32.27
C THR A 169 6.74 -9.81 32.17
N ILE A 170 7.23 -10.35 31.06
CA ILE A 170 8.60 -10.14 30.62
C ILE A 170 8.68 -8.66 30.27
N THR A 171 8.93 -7.84 31.28
CA THR A 171 9.40 -6.48 31.08
C THR A 171 10.70 -6.63 30.30
N LYS A 172 10.67 -6.22 29.02
CA LYS A 172 11.89 -6.02 28.24
C LYS A 172 12.82 -5.21 29.14
N PRO A 173 14.00 -5.72 29.53
CA PRO A 173 14.88 -4.97 30.43
C PRO A 173 15.12 -3.61 29.79
N PRO A 174 15.03 -2.51 30.54
CA PRO A 174 15.15 -1.18 29.97
C PRO A 174 16.47 -1.13 29.22
N GLU A 175 16.39 -0.91 27.90
CA GLU A 175 17.58 -0.69 27.10
C GLU A 175 18.27 0.53 27.70
N VAL A 176 19.48 0.33 28.24
CA VAL A 176 20.29 1.42 28.79
C VAL A 176 20.86 2.19 27.60
N THR A 177 19.98 2.91 26.91
CA THR A 177 20.35 3.91 25.92
C THR A 177 21.07 5.04 26.67
N GLY A 178 22.39 5.01 26.65
CA GLY A 178 23.22 6.00 27.31
C GLY A 178 23.01 7.40 26.72
N ALA A 179 22.12 8.16 27.34
CA ALA A 179 21.89 9.58 27.04
C ALA A 179 21.38 10.32 28.30
N ALA A 180 22.25 11.16 28.86
CA ALA A 180 21.94 12.27 29.77
C ALA A 180 21.14 11.96 31.06
N ALA A 181 21.82 11.42 32.08
CA ALA A 181 21.54 11.67 33.50
C ALA A 181 22.86 11.59 34.31
N ASP A 182 22.96 12.36 35.40
CA ASP A 182 24.25 12.71 36.04
C ASP A 182 24.96 11.54 36.77
N PRO A 183 26.32 11.53 36.85
CA PRO A 183 27.08 10.30 37.09
C PRO A 183 27.67 10.18 38.51
N VAL A 184 26.85 10.08 39.55
CA VAL A 184 27.36 10.04 40.96
C VAL A 184 27.01 8.80 41.77
N ASP A 185 25.87 8.13 41.55
CA ASP A 185 25.39 7.06 42.47
C ASP A 185 24.82 5.81 41.77
N ALA A 186 25.52 5.31 40.75
CA ALA A 186 25.28 3.97 40.21
C ALA A 186 26.30 2.97 40.78
N PRO A 187 25.88 1.84 41.38
CA PRO A 187 26.82 0.81 41.80
C PRO A 187 27.54 0.27 40.58
N LYS A 188 28.87 0.42 40.55
CA LYS A 188 29.71 -0.08 39.45
C LYS A 188 29.46 -1.59 39.31
N PRO A 189 29.30 -2.13 38.09
CA PRO A 189 29.19 -3.57 37.91
C PRO A 189 30.46 -4.22 38.49
N ALA A 190 30.27 -5.27 39.29
CA ALA A 190 31.36 -6.04 39.89
C ALA A 190 32.35 -6.48 38.81
N SER A 191 33.66 -6.43 39.12
CA SER A 191 34.67 -6.76 38.12
C SER A 191 34.55 -8.22 37.66
N ASP A 192 34.93 -8.51 36.42
CA ASP A 192 34.92 -9.88 35.86
C ASP A 192 35.74 -10.86 36.75
N VAL A 193 36.75 -10.35 37.48
CA VAL A 193 37.53 -11.08 38.49
C VAL A 193 36.71 -11.46 39.73
N GLU A 194 35.98 -10.51 40.33
CA GLU A 194 35.08 -10.78 41.46
C GLU A 194 33.98 -11.77 41.08
N LEU A 195 33.47 -11.64 39.85
CA LEU A 195 32.44 -12.53 39.31
C LEU A 195 32.95 -13.96 39.11
N ALA A 196 34.19 -14.13 38.61
CA ALA A 196 34.85 -15.42 38.51
C ALA A 196 35.16 -16.04 39.90
N GLN A 197 35.62 -15.25 40.88
CA GLN A 197 35.84 -15.73 42.24
C GLN A 197 34.55 -16.23 42.90
N ARG A 198 33.45 -15.50 42.73
CA ARG A 198 32.12 -15.92 43.22
C ARG A 198 31.64 -17.20 42.53
N ALA A 199 31.85 -17.33 41.21
CA ALA A 199 31.50 -18.53 40.48
C ALA A 199 32.29 -19.76 40.94
N LEU A 200 33.59 -19.60 41.23
CA LEU A 200 34.43 -20.66 41.79
C LEU A 200 33.97 -21.08 43.20
N GLN A 201 33.54 -20.12 44.04
CA GLN A 201 32.90 -20.43 45.34
C GLN A 201 31.57 -21.18 45.18
N GLU A 202 30.80 -20.89 44.14
CA GLU A 202 29.59 -21.62 43.74
C GLU A 202 29.88 -22.96 43.02
N GLY A 203 31.16 -23.34 42.85
CA GLY A 203 31.58 -24.61 42.23
C GLY A 203 31.51 -24.64 40.70
N LYS A 204 31.39 -23.49 40.04
CA LYS A 204 31.38 -23.33 38.58
C LYS A 204 32.80 -23.08 38.05
N HIS A 205 33.12 -23.54 36.84
CA HIS A 205 34.46 -23.42 36.28
C HIS A 205 34.56 -22.25 35.30
N VAL A 206 35.11 -21.13 35.75
CA VAL A 206 35.22 -19.91 34.95
C VAL A 206 36.69 -19.61 34.65
N GLU A 207 37.04 -19.66 33.36
CA GLU A 207 38.38 -19.30 32.87
C GLU A 207 38.47 -17.78 32.65
N LEU A 208 39.61 -17.20 33.03
CA LEU A 208 39.99 -15.80 32.78
C LEU A 208 41.14 -15.78 31.77
N ASN A 209 41.09 -14.85 30.81
CA ASN A 209 42.23 -14.51 29.95
C ASN A 209 43.25 -13.65 30.71
N ASP A 210 44.44 -13.46 30.12
CA ASP A 210 45.53 -12.62 30.65
C ASP A 210 45.10 -11.16 30.95
N ASP A 211 44.11 -10.64 30.22
CA ASP A 211 43.47 -9.33 30.45
C ASP A 211 42.44 -9.33 31.61
N ASN A 212 42.38 -10.39 32.42
CA ASN A 212 41.42 -10.61 33.51
C ASN A 212 39.93 -10.61 33.08
N GLN A 213 39.66 -10.94 31.82
CA GLN A 213 38.30 -11.03 31.27
C GLN A 213 37.81 -12.48 31.24
N ILE A 214 36.53 -12.70 31.54
CA ILE A 214 35.93 -14.03 31.53
C ILE A 214 35.76 -14.54 30.09
N VAL A 215 36.40 -15.68 29.79
CA VAL A 215 36.39 -16.29 28.45
C VAL A 215 35.00 -16.81 28.07
N ASP A 216 34.35 -17.51 29.01
CA ASP A 216 33.12 -18.26 28.74
C ASP A 216 32.01 -17.90 29.76
N LYS A 217 31.22 -16.85 29.46
CA LYS A 217 30.17 -16.33 30.37
C LYS A 217 28.96 -17.25 30.55
N ARG A 218 28.95 -18.44 29.94
CA ARG A 218 27.84 -19.40 29.98
C ARG A 218 27.70 -20.09 31.33
N GLU A 219 28.81 -20.40 32.00
CA GLU A 219 28.79 -21.09 33.31
C GLU A 219 28.34 -20.16 34.45
N LEU A 220 28.30 -18.84 34.20
CA LEU A 220 27.76 -17.83 35.10
C LEU A 220 26.23 -17.70 35.06
N LEU A 221 25.59 -18.19 33.99
CA LEU A 221 24.13 -18.12 33.85
C LEU A 221 23.43 -19.05 34.85
N SER A 222 22.30 -18.61 35.38
CA SER A 222 21.50 -19.42 36.29
C SER A 222 20.96 -20.67 35.60
N ALA A 223 20.95 -21.80 36.31
CA ALA A 223 20.66 -23.12 35.74
C ALA A 223 19.18 -23.39 35.38
N GLY A 224 18.41 -22.35 35.03
CA GLY A 224 16.97 -22.40 34.84
C GLY A 224 16.48 -22.93 33.50
N LEU A 225 17.30 -22.93 32.43
CA LEU A 225 16.89 -23.38 31.09
C LEU A 225 18.03 -23.92 30.21
N ASN A 226 18.89 -24.77 30.77
CA ASN A 226 19.92 -25.48 29.99
C ASN A 226 19.44 -26.90 29.64
N LEU A 227 18.72 -27.01 28.53
CA LEU A 227 18.51 -28.31 27.85
C LEU A 227 19.88 -28.96 27.61
N ARG A 228 20.04 -30.23 28.00
CA ARG A 228 21.31 -30.98 27.89
C ARG A 228 21.65 -31.31 26.43
N GLY A 229 22.10 -30.31 25.67
CA GLY A 229 22.82 -30.48 24.42
C GLY A 229 24.26 -30.91 24.67
N THR A 230 24.85 -31.65 23.73
CA THR A 230 26.25 -32.06 23.80
C THR A 230 27.20 -30.85 23.71
N ASN A 231 28.27 -30.85 24.51
CA ASN A 231 29.18 -29.71 24.65
C ASN A 231 30.06 -29.56 23.39
N THR A 232 29.70 -28.66 22.47
CA THR A 232 30.35 -28.49 21.15
C THR A 232 31.71 -27.77 21.18
N ARG A 233 32.39 -27.72 22.34
CA ARG A 233 33.65 -26.99 22.59
C ARG A 233 34.87 -27.46 21.75
N ARG A 234 34.70 -28.39 20.80
CA ARG A 234 35.74 -28.94 19.89
C ARG A 234 35.26 -29.11 18.43
N LEU A 235 34.41 -28.21 17.93
CA LEU A 235 33.88 -28.24 16.55
C LEU A 235 34.33 -27.05 15.66
N GLY A 236 35.31 -26.26 16.12
CA GLY A 236 35.72 -25.01 15.46
C GLY A 236 37.23 -24.90 15.18
N GLN A 237 37.85 -25.91 14.58
CA GLN A 237 39.26 -25.80 14.18
C GLN A 237 39.66 -26.64 12.95
N GLN A 238 39.04 -26.38 11.81
CA GLN A 238 39.64 -26.64 10.50
C GLN A 238 39.45 -25.42 9.59
N SER A 239 40.55 -24.86 9.13
CA SER A 239 40.63 -23.65 8.31
C SER A 239 40.93 -23.96 6.84
N GLY A 240 40.25 -23.26 5.93
CA GLY A 240 40.71 -23.05 4.55
C GLY A 240 40.42 -24.19 3.56
N GLY A 241 39.62 -23.89 2.53
CA GLY A 241 39.32 -24.84 1.46
C GLY A 241 38.36 -24.26 0.42
N ASP A 242 38.84 -23.37 -0.43
CA ASP A 242 38.11 -22.94 -1.63
C ASP A 242 38.05 -24.08 -2.66
N LYS A 243 36.85 -24.50 -3.05
CA LYS A 243 36.42 -24.73 -4.45
C LYS A 243 34.96 -25.18 -4.57
N PRO A 244 34.29 -24.87 -5.70
CA PRO A 244 32.89 -25.24 -5.95
C PRO A 244 32.76 -26.59 -6.69
N LYS A 245 31.66 -27.33 -6.47
CA LYS A 245 30.99 -28.21 -7.46
C LYS A 245 29.52 -28.48 -7.10
N ASP A 246 28.65 -28.22 -8.08
CA ASP A 246 27.71 -29.13 -8.78
C ASP A 246 26.90 -30.19 -7.99
N GLY A 247 25.67 -30.49 -8.48
CA GLY A 247 24.67 -31.42 -7.89
C GLY A 247 25.16 -32.87 -7.65
N GLU A 248 24.41 -33.79 -7.05
CA GLU A 248 22.96 -34.03 -6.93
C GLU A 248 22.68 -34.91 -5.67
N HIS A 249 21.47 -35.26 -5.19
CA HIS A 249 20.06 -34.98 -5.56
C HIS A 249 19.18 -35.07 -4.28
N ALA A 250 17.91 -34.64 -4.35
CA ALA A 250 16.83 -35.18 -3.51
C ALA A 250 15.63 -35.61 -4.39
N PRO A 251 14.89 -36.69 -4.06
CA PRO A 251 13.93 -37.30 -4.98
C PRO A 251 12.62 -36.50 -5.08
N VAL A 252 12.33 -36.01 -6.29
CA VAL A 252 11.02 -35.41 -6.63
C VAL A 252 10.11 -36.51 -7.15
N HIS A 253 8.93 -36.65 -6.54
CA HIS A 253 7.94 -37.63 -6.98
C HIS A 253 7.39 -37.32 -8.38
N THR A 254 7.15 -38.40 -9.12
CA THR A 254 6.75 -38.43 -10.53
C THR A 254 5.39 -37.79 -10.81
N ALA A 255 5.40 -36.66 -11.52
CA ALA A 255 4.28 -36.18 -12.33
C ALA A 255 4.83 -35.52 -13.61
N VAL A 256 4.16 -35.74 -14.74
CA VAL A 256 4.76 -35.56 -16.07
C VAL A 256 4.90 -34.08 -16.47
N GLY A 257 6.10 -33.66 -16.89
CA GLY A 257 6.30 -32.44 -17.69
C GLY A 257 7.13 -31.27 -17.11
N ALA A 258 7.76 -31.41 -15.94
CA ALA A 258 8.39 -30.30 -15.21
C ALA A 258 9.93 -30.22 -15.29
N ALA A 259 10.52 -30.38 -16.48
CA ALA A 259 11.97 -30.22 -16.71
C ALA A 259 12.36 -28.95 -17.51
N ALA A 260 11.41 -28.04 -17.72
CA ALA A 260 11.72 -26.71 -18.27
C ALA A 260 12.45 -25.88 -17.21
N SER A 261 13.62 -25.32 -17.56
CA SER A 261 14.37 -24.44 -16.66
C SER A 261 13.50 -23.26 -16.21
N ARG A 262 13.70 -22.75 -14.99
CA ARG A 262 12.98 -21.56 -14.49
C ARG A 262 13.02 -20.38 -15.47
N LYS A 263 14.16 -20.20 -16.16
CA LYS A 263 14.32 -19.22 -17.24
C LYS A 263 13.36 -19.44 -18.40
N GLU A 264 13.14 -20.68 -18.82
CA GLU A 264 12.22 -21.04 -19.92
C GLU A 264 10.75 -20.81 -19.55
N ILE A 265 10.38 -21.05 -18.29
CA ILE A 265 9.04 -20.73 -17.76
C ILE A 265 8.81 -19.21 -17.75
N GLU A 266 9.80 -18.44 -17.31
CA GLU A 266 9.79 -16.98 -17.33
C GLU A 266 9.76 -16.43 -18.77
N GLU A 267 10.49 -17.04 -19.72
CA GLU A 267 10.44 -16.68 -21.15
C GLU A 267 9.09 -16.99 -21.79
N ARG A 268 8.47 -18.14 -21.47
CA ARG A 268 7.15 -18.52 -22.01
C ARG A 268 6.09 -17.54 -21.55
N ARG A 269 6.05 -17.23 -20.25
CA ARG A 269 5.15 -16.19 -19.69
C ARG A 269 5.41 -14.81 -20.30
N ARG A 270 6.67 -14.43 -20.56
CA ARG A 270 7.01 -13.17 -21.24
C ARG A 270 6.47 -13.14 -22.67
N ARG A 271 6.51 -14.26 -23.41
CA ARG A 271 5.94 -14.37 -24.77
C ARG A 271 4.41 -14.30 -24.76
N GLU A 272 3.76 -14.96 -23.79
CA GLU A 272 2.29 -14.90 -23.60
C GLU A 272 1.83 -13.45 -23.31
N ILE A 273 2.49 -12.76 -22.37
CA ILE A 273 2.22 -11.34 -22.07
C ILE A 273 2.47 -10.44 -23.29
N GLN A 274 3.54 -10.70 -24.06
CA GLN A 274 3.84 -9.95 -25.28
C GLN A 274 2.82 -10.18 -26.39
N GLN A 275 2.22 -11.38 -26.48
CA GLN A 275 1.13 -11.67 -27.40
C GLN A 275 -0.16 -10.93 -26.99
N GLN A 276 -0.53 -10.98 -25.71
CA GLN A 276 -1.68 -10.23 -25.18
C GLN A 276 -1.57 -8.72 -25.42
N LEU A 277 -0.40 -8.13 -25.16
CA LEU A 277 -0.14 -6.71 -25.46
C LEU A 277 -0.32 -6.38 -26.95
N ARG A 278 0.20 -7.21 -27.85
CA ARG A 278 0.04 -7.00 -29.30
C ARG A 278 -1.42 -7.13 -29.75
N GLU A 279 -2.16 -8.07 -29.17
CA GLU A 279 -3.59 -8.23 -29.47
C GLU A 279 -4.41 -7.03 -28.99
N GLU A 280 -4.13 -6.49 -27.80
CA GLU A 280 -4.73 -5.24 -27.32
C GLU A 280 -4.35 -4.03 -28.20
N GLU A 281 -3.09 -3.91 -28.60
CA GLU A 281 -2.62 -2.86 -29.52
C GLU A 281 -3.29 -2.95 -30.89
N GLU A 282 -3.42 -4.15 -31.46
CA GLU A 282 -4.14 -4.36 -32.73
C GLU A 282 -5.63 -4.05 -32.61
N ARG A 283 -6.27 -4.42 -31.49
CA ARG A 283 -7.67 -4.09 -31.24
C ARG A 283 -7.88 -2.58 -31.15
N ARG A 284 -7.07 -1.88 -30.35
CA ARG A 284 -7.12 -0.40 -30.26
C ARG A 284 -6.83 0.26 -31.60
N LYS A 285 -5.91 -0.28 -32.39
CA LYS A 285 -5.61 0.24 -33.73
C LYS A 285 -6.79 0.06 -34.70
N LYS A 286 -7.49 -1.09 -34.65
CA LYS A 286 -8.71 -1.33 -35.44
C LYS A 286 -9.84 -0.38 -35.01
N GLU A 287 -10.07 -0.21 -33.71
CA GLU A 287 -11.06 0.73 -33.15
C GLU A 287 -10.76 2.18 -33.60
N MET A 288 -9.50 2.62 -33.54
CA MET A 288 -9.07 3.93 -34.06
C MET A 288 -9.25 4.07 -35.57
N GLU A 289 -8.93 3.04 -36.35
CA GLU A 289 -9.08 3.08 -37.81
C GLU A 289 -10.56 3.09 -38.23
N GLU A 290 -11.44 2.39 -37.50
CA GLU A 290 -12.89 2.44 -37.67
C GLU A 290 -13.45 3.82 -37.31
N GLU A 291 -12.97 4.46 -36.25
CA GLU A 291 -13.31 5.85 -35.94
C GLU A 291 -12.87 6.81 -37.05
N GLU A 292 -11.64 6.70 -37.56
CA GLU A 292 -11.15 7.54 -38.64
C GLU A 292 -11.94 7.34 -39.94
N ARG A 293 -12.24 6.08 -40.29
CA ARG A 293 -13.12 5.74 -41.43
C ARG A 293 -14.52 6.32 -41.23
N ALA A 294 -15.09 6.27 -40.03
CA ALA A 294 -16.39 6.86 -39.71
C ALA A 294 -16.37 8.40 -39.79
N ARG A 295 -15.28 9.05 -39.33
CA ARG A 295 -15.07 10.50 -39.46
C ARG A 295 -14.95 10.90 -40.94
N MET A 296 -14.18 10.14 -41.74
CA MET A 296 -14.05 10.34 -43.19
C MET A 296 -15.38 10.15 -43.92
N ALA A 297 -16.14 9.09 -43.60
CA ALA A 297 -17.47 8.85 -44.16
C ALA A 297 -18.45 9.99 -43.83
N ARG A 298 -18.45 10.49 -42.58
CA ARG A 298 -19.23 11.68 -42.19
C ARG A 298 -18.81 12.94 -42.94
N MET A 299 -17.51 13.13 -43.25
CA MET A 299 -17.05 14.26 -44.06
C MET A 299 -17.43 14.13 -45.53
N VAL A 300 -17.42 12.92 -46.10
CA VAL A 300 -17.88 12.67 -47.47
C VAL A 300 -19.40 12.86 -47.59
N ALA A 301 -20.19 12.33 -46.65
CA ALA A 301 -21.64 12.51 -46.62
C ALA A 301 -22.09 13.97 -46.40
N LYS A 302 -21.23 14.83 -45.86
CA LYS A 302 -21.46 16.29 -45.73
C LYS A 302 -21.07 17.09 -46.98
N ARG A 303 -20.42 16.48 -47.98
CA ARG A 303 -20.11 17.14 -49.25
C ARG A 303 -21.27 16.91 -50.21
N ASN A 304 -21.79 17.98 -50.79
CA ASN A 304 -22.80 17.91 -51.85
C ASN A 304 -22.25 17.10 -53.03
N THR A 305 -23.06 16.21 -53.60
CA THR A 305 -22.65 15.43 -54.77
C THR A 305 -22.63 16.30 -56.02
N GLU A 306 -21.92 15.88 -57.07
CA GLU A 306 -21.93 16.60 -58.35
C GLU A 306 -23.35 16.70 -58.94
N GLN A 307 -24.20 15.69 -58.68
CA GLN A 307 -25.61 15.69 -59.07
C GLN A 307 -26.42 16.77 -58.33
N ASP A 308 -26.17 17.00 -57.05
CA ASP A 308 -26.79 18.09 -56.28
C ASP A 308 -26.39 19.46 -56.85
N VAL A 309 -25.12 19.62 -57.22
CA VAL A 309 -24.59 20.86 -57.82
C VAL A 309 -25.19 21.09 -59.20
N MET A 310 -25.34 20.06 -60.03
CA MET A 310 -25.98 20.16 -61.34
C MET A 310 -27.48 20.46 -61.20
N SER A 311 -28.21 19.77 -60.32
CA SER A 311 -29.61 20.06 -60.01
C SER A 311 -29.83 21.48 -59.46
N ALA A 312 -28.89 22.00 -58.66
CA ALA A 312 -28.92 23.39 -58.19
C ALA A 312 -28.70 24.39 -59.34
N ARG A 313 -27.78 24.11 -60.26
CA ARG A 313 -27.54 24.90 -61.48
C ARG A 313 -28.75 24.89 -62.41
N GLU A 314 -29.36 23.74 -62.65
CA GLU A 314 -30.57 23.61 -63.48
C GLU A 314 -31.74 24.39 -62.89
N ARG A 315 -32.01 24.25 -61.58
CA ARG A 315 -33.04 25.05 -60.87
C ARG A 315 -32.74 26.55 -60.88
N TYR A 316 -31.48 26.96 -60.90
CA TYR A 316 -31.09 28.36 -61.07
C TYR A 316 -31.36 28.86 -62.50
N LEU A 317 -30.97 28.09 -63.52
CA LEU A 317 -31.21 28.42 -64.93
C LEU A 317 -32.70 28.44 -65.28
N ALA A 318 -33.50 27.51 -64.74
CA ALA A 318 -34.95 27.48 -64.90
C ALA A 318 -35.61 28.74 -64.31
N ARG A 319 -35.27 29.13 -63.07
CA ARG A 319 -35.74 30.37 -62.44
C ARG A 319 -35.29 31.61 -63.19
N LYS A 320 -34.09 31.62 -63.78
CA LYS A 320 -33.62 32.72 -64.62
C LYS A 320 -34.44 32.84 -65.91
N ARG A 321 -34.69 31.72 -66.62
CA ARG A 321 -35.55 31.70 -67.82
C ARG A 321 -36.97 32.14 -67.51
N GLN A 322 -37.57 31.66 -66.42
CA GLN A 322 -38.90 32.09 -65.98
C GLN A 322 -38.97 33.59 -65.75
N ARG A 323 -38.00 34.18 -65.03
CA ARG A 323 -37.92 35.64 -64.85
C ARG A 323 -37.73 36.42 -66.16
N GLU A 324 -36.96 35.88 -67.11
CA GLU A 324 -36.79 36.49 -68.44
C GLU A 324 -38.04 36.37 -69.32
N GLU A 325 -38.84 35.31 -69.16
CA GLU A 325 -40.14 35.13 -69.82
C GLU A 325 -41.24 35.99 -69.18
N GLU A 326 -41.27 36.10 -67.85
CA GLU A 326 -42.15 36.99 -67.10
C GLU A 326 -41.88 38.46 -67.47
N ALA A 327 -40.61 38.90 -67.45
CA ALA A 327 -40.24 40.26 -67.87
C ALA A 327 -40.58 40.56 -69.34
N LYS A 328 -40.55 39.57 -70.24
CA LYS A 328 -41.01 39.72 -71.63
C LYS A 328 -42.53 39.85 -71.71
N ARG A 329 -43.28 39.04 -70.96
CA ARG A 329 -44.75 39.15 -70.90
C ARG A 329 -45.22 40.46 -70.29
N GLU A 330 -44.51 40.98 -69.27
CA GLU A 330 -44.77 42.30 -68.70
C GLU A 330 -44.47 43.42 -69.71
N ALA A 331 -43.43 43.28 -70.54
CA ALA A 331 -43.14 44.24 -71.61
C ALA A 331 -44.15 44.19 -72.78
N GLU A 332 -44.62 43.00 -73.18
CA GLU A 332 -45.64 42.82 -74.22
C GLU A 332 -47.05 43.21 -73.75
N GLY A 333 -47.33 43.15 -72.45
CA GLY A 333 -48.59 43.62 -71.86
C GLY A 333 -48.65 45.14 -71.60
N ALA A 334 -47.57 45.87 -71.88
CA ALA A 334 -47.44 47.31 -71.66
C ALA A 334 -47.40 48.15 -72.97
N SER A 335 -47.63 47.50 -74.12
CA SER A 335 -47.78 48.13 -75.45
C SER A 335 -49.21 48.05 -75.97
#